data_AF-A0AAE4RW89-F1
#
_entry.id   AF-A0AAE4RW89-F1
#
_cell.length_a   1.000
_cell.length_b   1.000
_cell.length_c   1.000
_cell.angle_alpha   90.00
_cell.angle_beta   90.00
_cell.angle_gamma   90.00
#
_symmetry.space_group_name_H-M   'P 1'
#
loop_
_entity.id
_entity.type
_entity.pdbx_description
1 polymer ?
#
loop_
_entity_poly.entity_id
_entity_poly.type
_entity_poly.pdbx_seq_one_letter_code
_entity_poly.pdbx_strand_id
1 'polypeptide(L)'
;MKLQRIIHHLEDGRRKYVTHNGEMEKWTEVEIENLRRNTEQYGPAAYTADFAKYGISARELRERYPDAKIIRIVGFETEDHDLPLNPEIIF
;
A
#
# COMPACT_ATOMS: atom_id res chain seq x y z
N MET A 1 15.84 10.64 12.77
CA MET A 1 14.51 10.00 12.73
C MET A 1 14.65 8.72 11.94
N LYS A 2 14.19 7.58 12.46
CA LYS A 2 14.30 6.30 11.77
C LYS A 2 13.19 6.20 10.74
N LEU A 3 13.55 5.92 9.48
CA LEU A 3 12.58 5.80 8.39
C LEU A 3 12.13 4.35 8.27
N GLN A 4 10.90 4.17 7.83
CA GLN A 4 10.27 2.87 7.65
C GLN A 4 9.80 2.73 6.21
N ARG A 5 9.64 1.49 5.77
CA ARG A 5 8.88 1.11 4.58
C ARG A 5 7.52 0.60 5.01
N ILE A 6 6.52 0.81 4.18
CA ILE A 6 5.19 0.21 4.35
C ILE A 6 5.06 -0.98 3.42
N ILE A 7 4.57 -2.09 3.96
CA ILE A 7 4.20 -3.28 3.22
C ILE A 7 2.69 -3.45 3.36
N HIS A 8 1.96 -3.32 2.25
CA HIS A 8 0.53 -3.58 2.21
C HIS A 8 0.25 -5.09 2.14
N HIS A 9 -0.71 -5.54 2.96
CA HIS A 9 -1.31 -6.87 2.88
C HIS A 9 -2.51 -6.80 1.96
N LEU A 10 -2.58 -7.70 0.98
CA LEU A 10 -3.63 -7.71 -0.03
C LEU A 10 -4.66 -8.80 0.28
N GLU A 11 -5.91 -8.59 -0.16
CA GLU A 11 -7.02 -9.53 0.14
C GLU A 11 -6.82 -10.94 -0.42
N ASP A 12 -5.89 -11.13 -1.37
CA ASP A 12 -5.50 -12.43 -1.93
C ASP A 12 -4.25 -13.06 -1.29
N GLY A 13 -3.79 -12.50 -0.16
CA GLY A 13 -2.67 -13.02 0.62
C GLY A 13 -1.29 -12.55 0.14
N ARG A 14 -1.20 -11.84 -0.98
CA ARG A 14 0.05 -11.24 -1.43
C ARG A 14 0.43 -10.01 -0.59
N ARG A 15 1.70 -9.65 -0.65
CA ARG A 15 2.25 -8.46 0.00
C ARG A 15 2.93 -7.57 -1.04
N LYS A 16 2.79 -6.25 -0.88
CA LYS A 16 3.39 -5.27 -1.78
C LYS A 16 4.01 -4.12 -1.00
N TYR A 17 5.25 -3.79 -1.34
CA TYR A 17 5.90 -2.57 -0.86
C TYR A 17 5.20 -1.33 -1.43
N VAL A 18 5.07 -0.30 -0.60
CA VAL A 18 4.58 1.01 -1.04
C VAL A 18 5.68 1.74 -1.78
N THR A 19 5.40 2.05 -3.04
CA THR A 19 6.33 2.70 -3.96
C THR A 19 5.72 3.91 -4.63
N HIS A 20 6.54 4.93 -4.87
CA HIS A 20 6.21 6.08 -5.69
C HIS A 20 7.16 6.14 -6.89
N ASN A 21 6.63 6.15 -8.11
CA ASN A 21 7.42 6.22 -9.36
C ASN A 21 8.54 5.18 -9.46
N GLY A 22 8.31 3.97 -8.96
CA GLY A 22 9.31 2.88 -8.99
C GLY A 22 10.37 2.98 -7.90
N GLU A 23 10.24 3.91 -6.95
CA GLU A 23 11.11 4.00 -5.79
C GLU A 23 10.35 3.64 -4.50
N MET A 24 11.05 3.01 -3.57
CA MET A 24 10.51 2.71 -2.24
C MET A 24 10.21 4.01 -1.49
N GLU A 25 8.99 4.14 -0.97
CA GLU A 25 8.67 5.29 -0.14
C GLU A 25 9.32 5.19 1.24
N LYS A 26 9.63 6.37 1.81
CA LYS A 26 10.23 6.50 3.14
C LYS A 26 9.24 7.17 4.07
N TRP A 27 8.84 6.44 5.10
CA TRP A 27 7.79 6.87 6.01
C TRP A 27 8.35 7.17 7.39
N THR A 28 7.85 8.24 7.98
CA THR A 28 8.05 8.61 9.37
C THR A 28 6.96 7.97 10.25
N GLU A 29 7.21 7.89 11.56
CA GLU A 29 6.22 7.36 12.50
C GLU A 29 4.90 8.16 12.48
N VAL A 30 4.97 9.48 12.30
CA VAL A 30 3.79 10.35 12.21
C VAL A 30 2.97 10.05 10.96
N GLU A 31 3.61 9.82 9.81
CA GLU A 31 2.90 9.46 8.58
C GLU A 31 2.26 8.08 8.67
N ILE A 32 2.93 7.13 9.33
CA ILE A 32 2.38 5.79 9.59
C ILE A 32 1.13 5.86 10.47
N GLU A 33 1.18 6.67 11.53
CA GLU A 33 0.02 6.87 12.41
C GLU A 33 -1.14 7.54 11.66
N ASN A 34 -0.85 8.51 10.78
CA ASN A 34 -1.86 9.10 9.91
C ASN A 34 -2.45 8.06 8.93
N LEU A 35 -1.64 7.15 8.39
CA LEU A 35 -2.12 6.05 7.55
C LEU A 35 -3.09 5.13 8.31
N ARG A 36 -2.79 4.78 9.57
CA ARG A 36 -3.72 4.00 10.41
C ARG A 36 -5.04 4.72 10.59
N ARG A 37 -5.00 5.97 11.03
CA ARG A 37 -6.20 6.79 11.27
C ARG A 37 -7.05 6.97 10.02
N ASN A 38 -6.41 7.23 8.88
CA ASN A 38 -7.10 7.37 7.61
C ASN A 38 -7.77 6.05 7.19
N THR A 39 -7.10 4.91 7.41
CA THR A 39 -7.67 3.59 7.13
C THR A 39 -8.88 3.30 8.01
N GLU A 40 -8.81 3.66 9.30
CA GLU A 40 -9.93 3.51 10.24
C GLU A 40 -11.12 4.42 9.89
N GLN A 41 -10.84 5.67 9.50
CA GLN A 41 -11.87 6.68 9.24
C GLN A 41 -12.53 6.52 7.87
N TYR A 42 -11.75 6.23 6.83
CA TYR A 42 -12.21 6.23 5.43
C TYR A 42 -12.29 4.83 4.82
N GLY A 43 -11.79 3.81 5.52
CA GLY A 43 -11.74 2.44 5.05
C GLY A 43 -10.48 2.15 4.22
N PRO A 44 -10.38 0.92 3.70
CA PRO A 44 -9.18 0.47 3.02
C PRO A 44 -9.02 1.07 1.62
N ALA A 45 -7.78 1.46 1.33
CA ALA A 45 -7.32 1.73 -0.01
C ALA A 45 -7.22 0.46 -0.86
N ALA A 46 -6.94 0.62 -2.15
CA ALA A 46 -6.88 -0.49 -3.09
C ALA A 46 -5.90 -0.21 -4.24
N TYR A 47 -5.56 -1.27 -4.97
CA TYR A 47 -4.82 -1.20 -6.23
C TYR A 47 -5.65 -1.77 -7.38
N THR A 48 -5.31 -1.41 -8.61
CA THR A 48 -5.57 -2.31 -9.74
C THR A 48 -4.69 -3.56 -9.60
N ALA A 49 -5.16 -4.71 -10.07
CA ALA A 49 -4.50 -6.00 -9.82
C ALA A 49 -3.16 -6.17 -10.56
N ASP A 50 -2.90 -5.30 -11.55
CA ASP A 50 -1.62 -5.12 -12.23
C ASP A 50 -0.67 -4.15 -11.49
N PHE A 51 -1.12 -3.58 -10.37
CA PHE A 51 -0.43 -2.59 -9.53
C PHE A 51 -0.08 -1.27 -10.22
N ALA A 52 -0.64 -1.01 -11.41
CA ALA A 52 -0.38 0.23 -12.14
C ALA A 52 -1.02 1.47 -11.49
N LYS A 53 -2.11 1.29 -10.73
CA LYS A 53 -2.87 2.36 -10.09
C LYS A 53 -3.14 2.05 -8.63
N TYR A 54 -2.98 3.08 -7.79
CA TYR A 54 -3.43 3.11 -6.40
C TYR A 54 -4.62 4.06 -6.27
N GLY A 55 -5.56 3.73 -5.40
CA GLY A 55 -6.69 4.60 -5.07
C GLY A 55 -7.01 4.52 -3.59
N ILE A 56 -7.50 5.63 -3.04
CA ILE A 56 -7.81 5.72 -1.60
C ILE A 56 -9.04 4.90 -1.21
N SER A 57 -9.78 4.40 -2.20
CA SER A 57 -10.83 3.39 -2.00
C SER A 57 -11.00 2.52 -3.25
N ALA A 58 -11.50 1.29 -3.05
CA ALA A 58 -11.87 0.43 -4.17
C ALA A 58 -12.99 1.03 -5.05
N ARG A 59 -13.87 1.87 -4.49
CA ARG A 59 -14.93 2.55 -5.25
C ARG A 59 -14.35 3.51 -6.27
N GLU A 60 -13.43 4.37 -5.84
CA GLU A 60 -12.76 5.35 -6.72
C GLU A 60 -12.09 4.64 -7.91
N LEU A 61 -11.40 3.53 -7.66
CA LEU A 61 -10.77 2.78 -8.75
C LEU A 61 -11.78 2.15 -9.71
N ARG A 62 -12.92 1.65 -9.21
CA ARG A 62 -13.98 1.11 -10.08
C ARG A 62 -14.57 2.19 -10.98
N GLU A 63 -14.74 3.39 -10.46
CA GLU A 63 -15.27 4.53 -11.23
C GLU A 63 -14.28 4.99 -12.31
N ARG A 64 -12.97 5.02 -11.98
CA ARG A 64 -11.92 5.50 -12.90
C ARG A 64 -11.46 4.44 -13.91
N TYR A 65 -11.50 3.16 -13.53
CA TYR A 65 -10.99 2.03 -14.31
C TYR A 65 -11.99 0.86 -14.23
N PRO A 66 -13.17 0.96 -14.89
CA PRO A 66 -14.27 0.01 -14.73
C PRO A 66 -13.91 -1.43 -15.14
N ASP A 67 -13.02 -1.60 -16.11
CA ASP A 67 -12.60 -2.91 -16.61
C ASP A 67 -11.42 -3.50 -15.82
N ALA A 68 -10.80 -2.72 -14.92
CA ALA A 68 -9.67 -3.19 -14.16
C ALA A 68 -10.12 -4.11 -13.03
N LYS A 69 -9.44 -5.25 -12.89
CA LYS A 69 -9.53 -6.03 -11.66
C LYS A 69 -8.93 -5.21 -10.53
N ILE A 70 -9.63 -5.12 -9.40
CA ILE A 70 -9.20 -4.36 -8.23
C ILE A 70 -8.89 -5.32 -7.09
N ILE A 71 -7.84 -4.99 -6.34
CA ILE A 71 -7.41 -5.71 -5.16
C ILE A 71 -7.38 -4.78 -3.95
N ARG A 72 -8.09 -5.15 -2.89
CA ARG A 72 -8.14 -4.35 -1.66
C ARG A 72 -6.91 -4.59 -0.79
N ILE A 73 -6.50 -3.54 -0.10
CA ILE A 73 -5.55 -3.62 1.00
C ILE A 73 -6.34 -3.98 2.26
N VAL A 74 -5.92 -5.01 2.97
CA VAL A 74 -6.60 -5.51 4.19
C VAL A 74 -5.82 -5.23 5.47
N GLY A 75 -4.62 -4.68 5.34
CA GLY A 75 -3.75 -4.30 6.45
C GLY A 75 -2.39 -3.88 5.93
N PHE A 76 -1.48 -3.56 6.86
CA PHE A 76 -0.11 -3.26 6.51
C PHE A 76 0.83 -3.59 7.67
N GLU A 77 2.11 -3.79 7.34
CA GLU A 77 3.21 -3.89 8.29
C GLU A 77 4.30 -2.86 7.97
N THR A 78 5.19 -2.60 8.92
CA THR A 78 6.31 -1.67 8.78
C THR A 78 7.63 -2.42 8.85
N GLU A 79 8.56 -2.04 7.98
CA GLU A 79 9.92 -2.57 7.97
C GLU A 79 10.92 -1.42 8.10
N ASP A 80 12.04 -1.66 8.79
CA ASP A 80 13.15 -0.69 8.82
C ASP A 80 13.69 -0.45 7.40
N HIS A 81 13.77 0.83 7.01
CA HIS A 81 14.17 1.19 5.67
C HIS A 81 15.60 0.76 5.32
N ASP A 82 16.48 0.53 6.30
CA ASP A 82 17.86 0.14 6.03
C ASP A 82 18.05 -1.38 5.90
N LEU A 83 17.00 -2.19 6.13
CA LEU A 83 17.06 -3.64 5.93
C LEU A 83 17.08 -4.02 4.44
N PRO A 84 17.68 -5.16 4.08
CA PRO A 84 17.55 -5.71 2.73
C PRO A 84 16.08 -5.91 2.35
N LEU A 85 15.76 -5.70 1.07
CA LEU A 85 14.41 -5.97 0.56
C LEU A 85 14.12 -7.47 0.58
N ASN A 86 12.89 -7.83 0.94
CA ASN A 86 12.41 -9.20 0.86
C ASN A 86 11.97 -9.51 -0.58
N PRO A 87 12.61 -10.48 -1.28
CA PRO A 87 12.27 -10.80 -2.68
C PRO A 87 10.88 -11.42 -2.86
N GLU A 88 10.26 -11.91 -1.79
CA GLU A 88 8.91 -12.48 -1.81
C GLU A 88 7.80 -11.39 -1.76
N ILE A 89 8.17 -10.13 -1.54
CA ILE A 89 7.25 -8.99 -1.49
C ILE A 89 7.32 -8.25 -2.81
N ILE A 90 6.15 -7.96 -3.38
CA ILE A 90 6.04 -7.27 -4.68
C ILE A 90 6.60 -5.85 -4.54
N PHE A 91 7.55 -5.52 -5.41
CA PHE A 91 8.09 -4.17 -5.53
C PHE A 91 7.13 -3.26 -6.29
#